data_AF-A0ABD1JJA9-F1
#
_entry.id   AF-A0ABD1JJA9-F1
#
_cell.length_a   1.000
_cell.length_b   1.000
_cell.length_c   1.000
_cell.angle_alpha   90.00
_cell.angle_beta   90.00
_cell.angle_gamma   90.00
#
_symmetry.space_group_name_H-M   'P 1'
#
loop_
_entity.id
_entity.type
_entity.pdbx_description
1 polymer ?
#
loop_
_entity_poly.entity_id
_entity_poly.type
_entity_poly.pdbx_seq_one_letter_code
_entity_poly.pdbx_strand_id
1 'polypeptide(L)'
;MKVKLIFPGKMKVCFRRGPTGYLRQDPSEEAKRIKDNPDLQDKSAPQGEDKIREHARSIVFMRGGDVSDRQEVLGEYTLQFGKYKGKTFRWLLENDVGYTVYLMKKVEEEERAGLFNPEGPKKDRLLSFTEYSRSFQDTEDLLKYLAEKTVEPSAVNEDDNLVGFGVHAKKTWRAVGKQS
;
A
#
# COMPACT_ATOMS: atom_id res chain seq x y z
N MET A 1 36.22 19.00 -1.43
CA MET A 1 35.57 18.28 -0.32
C MET A 1 34.07 18.54 -0.40
N LYS A 2 33.22 17.50 -0.50
CA LYS A 2 31.76 17.67 -0.38
C LYS A 2 31.41 17.61 1.10
N VAL A 3 30.98 18.72 1.69
CA VAL A 3 30.43 18.74 3.06
C VAL A 3 29.13 17.94 3.03
N LYS A 4 29.07 16.82 3.75
CA LYS A 4 27.84 16.05 3.90
C LYS A 4 26.97 16.78 4.92
N LEU A 5 25.91 17.42 4.45
CA LEU A 5 24.89 18.00 5.33
C LEU A 5 24.27 16.87 6.16
N ILE A 6 24.29 17.02 7.48
CA ILE A 6 23.69 16.08 8.43
C ILE A 6 22.40 16.72 8.96
N PHE A 7 21.28 16.04 8.76
CA PHE A 7 19.98 16.45 9.26
C PHE A 7 19.62 15.58 10.46
N PRO A 8 19.82 16.06 11.71
CA PRO A 8 19.57 15.26 12.92
C PRO A 8 18.09 14.88 13.07
N GLY A 9 17.20 15.65 12.44
CA GLY A 9 15.75 15.39 12.43
C GLY A 9 15.28 14.45 11.33
N LYS A 10 16.17 13.87 10.52
CA LYS A 10 15.76 13.00 9.41
C LYS A 10 15.04 11.76 9.93
N MET A 11 13.77 11.62 9.55
CA MET A 11 12.96 10.46 9.92
C MET A 11 13.01 9.37 8.85
N LYS A 12 12.88 8.12 9.29
CA LYS A 12 12.75 6.93 8.42
C LYS A 12 11.39 6.30 8.65
N VAL A 13 10.86 5.64 7.62
CA VAL A 13 9.65 4.83 7.74
C VAL A 13 9.99 3.52 8.45
N CYS A 14 9.27 3.22 9.53
CA CYS A 14 9.42 1.99 10.31
C CYS A 14 8.34 0.97 9.93
N PHE A 15 8.58 0.24 8.83
CA PHE A 15 7.64 -0.79 8.39
C PHE A 15 7.45 -1.91 9.42
N ARG A 16 6.19 -2.35 9.60
CA ARG A 16 5.90 -3.54 10.41
C ARG A 16 6.20 -4.81 9.62
N ARG A 17 6.93 -5.72 10.27
CA ARG A 17 7.35 -7.00 9.69
C ARG A 17 6.83 -8.18 10.50
N GLY A 18 6.62 -9.31 9.83
CA GLY A 18 6.30 -10.58 10.47
C GLY A 18 7.57 -11.30 10.94
N PRO A 19 7.42 -12.49 11.56
CA PRO A 19 8.56 -13.31 12.01
C PRO A 19 9.54 -13.67 10.89
N THR A 20 9.06 -13.72 9.65
CA THR A 20 9.82 -14.04 8.44
C THR A 20 10.50 -12.82 7.81
N GLY A 21 10.38 -11.63 8.40
CA GLY A 21 10.97 -10.38 7.88
C GLY A 21 10.17 -9.69 6.77
N TYR A 22 9.16 -10.35 6.21
CA TYR A 22 8.26 -9.74 5.23
C TYR A 22 7.32 -8.70 5.85
N LEU A 23 6.90 -7.73 5.03
CA LEU A 23 5.95 -6.70 5.44
C LEU A 23 4.62 -7.30 5.90
N ARG A 24 4.14 -6.84 7.06
CA ARG A 24 2.78 -7.14 7.52
C ARG A 24 1.78 -6.27 6.78
N GLN A 25 0.84 -6.91 6.11
CA GLN A 25 -0.24 -6.24 5.41
C GLN A 25 -1.47 -5.98 6.29
N ASP A 26 -1.61 -6.70 7.40
CA ASP A 26 -2.75 -6.50 8.31
C ASP A 26 -2.58 -5.21 9.14
N PRO A 27 -3.64 -4.46 9.42
CA PRO A 27 -3.56 -3.17 10.13
C PRO A 27 -3.02 -3.32 11.56
N SER A 28 -2.35 -2.28 12.07
CA SER A 28 -1.93 -2.20 13.48
C SER A 28 -3.12 -2.10 14.42
N GLU A 29 -2.92 -2.32 15.71
CA GLU A 29 -3.98 -2.12 16.70
C GLU A 29 -4.48 -0.66 16.75
N GLU A 30 -3.62 0.31 16.43
CA GLU A 30 -4.06 1.72 16.26
C GLU A 30 -4.92 1.87 15.00
N ALA A 31 -4.48 1.30 13.87
CA ALA A 31 -5.21 1.36 12.61
C ALA A 31 -6.53 0.59 12.62
N LYS A 32 -6.61 -0.52 13.37
CA LYS A 32 -7.84 -1.28 13.60
C LYS A 32 -8.86 -0.46 14.38
N ARG A 33 -8.46 0.19 15.48
CA ARG A 33 -9.36 1.06 16.26
C ARG A 33 -10.04 2.12 15.40
N ILE A 34 -9.30 2.79 14.51
CA ILE A 34 -9.86 3.82 13.61
C ILE A 34 -10.73 3.19 12.51
N LYS A 35 -10.31 2.03 11.98
CA LYS A 35 -11.08 1.30 10.96
C LYS A 35 -12.43 0.83 11.51
N ASP A 36 -12.44 0.31 12.73
CA ASP A 36 -13.59 -0.36 13.33
C ASP A 36 -14.53 0.63 14.05
N ASN A 37 -14.06 1.87 14.31
CA ASN A 37 -14.87 2.94 14.87
C ASN A 37 -14.91 4.17 13.94
N PRO A 38 -15.98 4.33 13.12
CA PRO A 38 -16.16 5.48 12.23
C PRO A 38 -16.21 6.85 12.90
N ASP A 39 -16.46 6.94 14.21
CA ASP A 39 -16.47 8.22 14.93
C ASP A 39 -15.05 8.76 15.19
N LEU A 40 -14.02 7.90 15.06
CA LEU A 40 -12.62 8.30 15.11
C LEU A 40 -12.09 8.78 13.75
N GLN A 41 -12.89 8.68 12.68
CA GLN A 41 -12.49 9.09 11.34
C GLN A 41 -12.75 10.59 11.13
N ASP A 42 -11.78 11.28 10.54
CA ASP A 42 -11.92 12.70 10.22
C ASP A 42 -12.94 12.91 9.09
N LYS A 43 -14.03 13.62 9.40
CA LYS A 43 -15.15 13.95 8.49
C LYS A 43 -15.09 15.39 7.97
N SER A 44 -14.03 16.15 8.26
CA SER A 44 -13.86 17.53 7.79
C SER A 44 -13.77 17.62 6.27
N ALA A 45 -13.84 18.83 5.70
CA ALA A 45 -13.58 19.04 4.27
C ALA A 45 -12.08 18.79 3.93
N PRO A 46 -11.75 18.25 2.74
CA PRO A 46 -10.36 18.13 2.29
C PRO A 46 -9.66 19.48 2.20
N GLN A 47 -8.40 19.55 2.64
CA GLN A 47 -7.55 20.73 2.51
C GLN A 47 -6.83 20.78 1.16
N GLY A 48 -6.55 21.98 0.65
CA GLY A 48 -5.77 22.19 -0.57
C GLY A 48 -4.34 21.65 -0.45
N GLU A 49 -3.76 21.20 -1.56
CA GLU A 49 -2.42 20.60 -1.57
C GLU A 49 -1.34 21.58 -1.10
N ASP A 50 -1.40 22.85 -1.51
CA ASP A 50 -0.44 23.87 -1.09
C ASP A 50 -0.38 24.00 0.43
N LYS A 51 -1.55 24.03 1.09
CA LYS A 51 -1.65 24.09 2.54
C LYS A 51 -1.02 22.87 3.22
N ILE A 52 -1.23 21.68 2.66
CA ILE A 52 -0.65 20.44 3.18
C ILE A 52 0.86 20.44 3.01
N ARG A 53 1.34 20.92 1.85
CA ARG A 53 2.76 21.03 1.54
C ARG A 53 3.47 22.01 2.45
N GLU A 54 2.89 23.19 2.67
CA GLU A 54 3.44 24.20 3.59
C GLU A 54 3.50 23.68 5.02
N HIS A 55 2.41 23.05 5.48
CA HIS A 55 2.37 22.42 6.80
C HIS A 55 3.46 21.34 6.93
N ALA A 56 3.56 20.43 5.97
CA ALA A 56 4.58 19.38 5.94
C ALA A 56 6.00 19.94 5.99
N ARG A 57 6.30 20.96 5.18
CA ARG A 57 7.62 21.64 5.18
C ARG A 57 7.92 22.27 6.53
N SER A 58 6.92 22.89 7.17
CA SER A 58 7.07 23.46 8.51
C SER A 58 7.42 22.39 9.55
N ILE A 59 6.72 21.25 9.54
CA ILE A 59 7.01 20.12 10.45
C ILE A 59 8.43 19.59 10.22
N VAL A 60 8.83 19.34 8.96
CA VAL A 60 10.18 18.87 8.62
C VAL A 60 11.24 19.87 9.10
N PHE A 61 11.03 21.16 8.88
CA PHE A 61 11.93 22.21 9.33
C PHE A 61 12.06 22.24 10.86
N MET A 62 10.92 22.25 11.58
CA MET A 62 10.90 22.36 13.04
C MET A 62 11.61 21.21 13.75
N ARG A 63 11.60 20.00 13.17
CA ARG A 63 12.34 18.86 13.73
C ARG A 63 13.83 18.82 13.34
N GLY A 64 14.29 19.72 12.46
CA GLY A 64 15.67 19.71 11.94
C GLY A 64 15.91 18.70 10.81
N GLY A 65 14.88 18.40 10.02
CA GLY A 65 14.94 17.57 8.82
C GLY A 65 15.31 18.36 7.55
N ASP A 66 15.37 17.68 6.41
CA ASP A 66 15.71 18.28 5.11
C ASP A 66 14.43 18.65 4.32
N VAL A 67 14.10 19.94 4.26
CA VAL A 67 12.94 20.41 3.48
C VAL A 67 13.15 20.35 1.96
N SER A 68 14.36 20.06 1.49
CA SER A 68 14.67 19.78 0.09
C SER A 68 14.53 18.29 -0.26
N ASP A 69 14.55 17.41 0.76
CA ASP A 69 14.27 15.98 0.58
C ASP A 69 12.77 15.77 0.38
N ARG A 70 12.39 15.50 -0.88
CA ARG A 70 11.00 15.29 -1.28
C ARG A 70 10.36 14.12 -0.54
N GLN A 71 11.10 13.04 -0.29
CA GLN A 71 10.57 11.89 0.44
C GLN A 71 10.27 12.28 1.90
N GLU A 72 11.15 13.08 2.51
CA GLU A 72 10.94 13.54 3.87
C GLU A 72 9.70 14.45 4.01
N VAL A 73 9.52 15.37 3.05
CA VAL A 73 8.36 16.25 2.98
C VAL A 73 7.07 15.48 2.72
N LEU A 74 7.06 14.56 1.75
CA LEU A 74 5.89 13.72 1.45
C LEU A 74 5.51 12.84 2.63
N GLY A 75 6.47 12.37 3.43
CA GLY A 75 6.19 11.61 4.64
C GLY A 75 5.32 12.36 5.66
N GLU A 76 5.36 13.69 5.67
CA GLU A 76 4.54 14.57 6.52
C GLU A 76 3.25 15.07 5.85
N TYR A 77 2.96 14.67 4.61
CA TYR A 77 1.68 14.98 3.99
C TYR A 77 0.56 14.27 4.76
N THR A 78 -0.45 15.04 5.16
CA THR A 78 -1.65 14.53 5.82
C THR A 78 -2.62 13.99 4.77
N LEU A 79 -3.05 12.74 4.93
CA LEU A 79 -4.11 12.12 4.15
C LEU A 79 -5.38 12.98 4.21
N GLN A 80 -5.94 13.29 3.05
CA GLN A 80 -7.20 14.05 2.90
C GLN A 80 -8.37 13.19 2.46
N PHE A 81 -8.20 11.87 2.46
CA PHE A 81 -9.16 10.91 1.94
C PHE A 81 -9.13 9.61 2.75
N GLY A 82 -10.19 8.83 2.59
CA GLY A 82 -10.29 7.48 3.18
C GLY A 82 -10.45 7.49 4.69
N LYS A 83 -10.50 6.29 5.26
CA LYS A 83 -10.73 6.03 6.70
C LYS A 83 -9.61 6.56 7.62
N TYR A 84 -8.42 6.80 7.05
CA TYR A 84 -7.26 7.33 7.78
C TYR A 84 -6.99 8.80 7.49
N LYS A 85 -7.99 9.54 7.00
CA LYS A 85 -7.90 10.99 6.87
C LYS A 85 -7.41 11.63 8.18
N GLY A 86 -6.48 12.57 8.08
CA GLY A 86 -5.84 13.22 9.23
C GLY A 86 -4.55 12.55 9.69
N LYS A 87 -4.21 11.35 9.22
CA LYS A 87 -2.91 10.69 9.46
C LYS A 87 -1.91 11.05 8.36
N THR A 88 -0.62 10.97 8.65
CA THR A 88 0.43 11.25 7.65
C THR A 88 0.62 10.08 6.69
N PHE A 89 1.24 10.34 5.53
CA PHE A 89 1.62 9.28 4.60
C PHE A 89 2.58 8.28 5.27
N ARG A 90 3.55 8.76 6.05
CA ARG A 90 4.42 7.88 6.85
C ARG A 90 3.61 7.00 7.79
N TRP A 91 2.68 7.57 8.55
CA TRP A 91 1.88 6.81 9.50
C TRP A 91 1.15 5.66 8.81
N LEU A 92 0.60 5.88 7.61
CA LEU A 92 -0.09 4.84 6.87
C LEU A 92 0.82 3.67 6.46
N LEU A 93 2.02 3.95 5.95
CA LEU A 93 3.00 2.90 5.62
C LEU A 93 3.44 2.10 6.85
N GLU A 94 3.50 2.73 8.02
CA GLU A 94 3.88 2.06 9.27
C GLU A 94 2.71 1.22 9.83
N ASN A 95 1.46 1.64 9.61
CA ASN A 95 0.30 1.11 10.31
C ASN A 95 -0.66 0.26 9.47
N ASP A 96 -0.70 0.40 8.15
CA ASP A 96 -1.57 -0.41 7.27
C ASP A 96 -1.01 -0.46 5.82
N VAL A 97 0.04 -1.26 5.62
CA VAL A 97 0.63 -1.51 4.29
C VAL A 97 -0.37 -2.19 3.37
N GLY A 98 -1.27 -3.04 3.88
CA GLY A 98 -2.30 -3.68 3.06
C GLY A 98 -3.24 -2.66 2.42
N TYR A 99 -3.63 -1.64 3.17
CA TYR A 99 -4.42 -0.53 2.61
C TYR A 99 -3.62 0.31 1.61
N THR A 100 -2.32 0.50 1.83
CA THR A 100 -1.42 1.16 0.86
C THR A 100 -1.42 0.41 -0.47
N VAL A 101 -1.20 -0.90 -0.45
CA VAL A 101 -1.24 -1.76 -1.64
C VAL A 101 -2.60 -1.71 -2.33
N TYR A 102 -3.70 -1.77 -1.57
CA TYR A 102 -5.05 -1.66 -2.11
C TYR A 102 -5.25 -0.34 -2.88
N LEU A 103 -4.81 0.79 -2.32
CA LEU A 103 -4.93 2.09 -2.97
C LEU A 103 -4.13 2.14 -4.27
N MET A 104 -2.90 1.62 -4.27
CA MET A 104 -2.04 1.60 -5.46
C MET A 104 -2.62 0.73 -6.57
N LYS A 105 -3.09 -0.48 -6.25
CA LYS A 105 -3.77 -1.35 -7.22
C LYS A 105 -5.01 -0.70 -7.81
N LYS A 106 -5.80 -0.03 -6.97
CA LYS A 106 -6.99 0.70 -7.44
C LYS A 106 -6.63 1.81 -8.43
N VAL A 107 -5.54 2.54 -8.20
CA VAL A 107 -5.04 3.54 -9.16
C VAL A 107 -4.67 2.88 -10.49
N GLU A 108 -3.89 1.79 -10.45
CA GLU A 108 -3.48 1.05 -11.64
C GLU A 108 -4.68 0.47 -12.42
N GLU A 109 -5.72 -0.01 -11.71
CA GLU A 109 -6.97 -0.48 -12.31
C GLU A 109 -7.75 0.66 -12.99
N GLU A 110 -7.88 1.81 -12.33
CA GLU A 110 -8.51 3.00 -12.92
C GLU A 110 -7.75 3.52 -14.14
N GLU A 111 -6.40 3.49 -14.09
CA GLU A 111 -5.52 3.87 -15.21
C GLU A 111 -5.70 2.92 -16.40
N ARG A 112 -5.68 1.61 -16.15
CA ARG A 112 -5.88 0.58 -17.18
C ARG A 112 -7.27 0.66 -17.81
N ALA A 113 -8.28 1.01 -17.03
CA ALA A 113 -9.65 1.19 -17.52
C ALA A 113 -9.87 2.51 -18.29
N GLY A 114 -8.87 3.39 -18.37
CA GLY A 114 -9.01 4.73 -18.95
C GLY A 114 -9.92 5.66 -18.14
N LEU A 115 -10.25 5.27 -16.90
CA LEU A 115 -11.08 6.05 -15.96
C LEU A 115 -10.22 7.00 -15.10
N PHE A 116 -8.90 6.90 -15.22
CA PHE A 116 -7.98 7.76 -14.52
C PHE A 116 -7.85 9.14 -15.20
N ASN A 117 -8.78 10.04 -14.90
CA ASN A 117 -8.55 11.46 -15.14
C ASN A 117 -7.54 12.02 -14.11
N PRO A 118 -6.32 12.45 -14.47
CA PRO A 118 -5.37 13.01 -13.52
C PRO A 118 -5.81 14.38 -12.97
N GLU A 119 -6.74 15.07 -13.65
CA GLU A 119 -7.19 16.41 -13.26
C GLU A 119 -8.24 16.32 -12.15
N GLY A 120 -7.79 16.43 -10.91
CA GLY A 120 -8.68 16.59 -9.78
C GLY A 120 -7.98 16.51 -8.43
N PRO A 121 -8.33 17.35 -7.46
CA PRO A 121 -7.58 17.50 -6.22
C PRO A 121 -7.54 16.19 -5.40
N LYS A 122 -8.55 15.33 -5.51
CA LYS A 122 -8.53 14.01 -4.86
C LYS A 122 -7.47 13.08 -5.46
N LYS A 123 -7.24 13.17 -6.77
CA LYS A 123 -6.32 12.31 -7.51
C LYS A 123 -4.88 12.80 -7.45
N ASP A 124 -4.62 14.11 -7.45
CA ASP A 124 -3.28 14.67 -7.20
C ASP A 124 -2.69 14.17 -5.86
N ARG A 125 -3.54 14.12 -4.82
CA ARG A 125 -3.16 13.62 -3.49
C ARG A 125 -2.90 12.12 -3.48
N LEU A 126 -3.65 11.36 -4.28
CA LEU A 126 -3.48 9.91 -4.40
C LEU A 126 -2.22 9.57 -5.22
N LEU A 127 -1.89 10.37 -6.24
CA LEU A 127 -0.64 10.29 -6.99
C LEU A 127 0.56 10.62 -6.09
N SER A 128 0.49 11.70 -5.31
CA SER A 128 1.55 12.05 -4.33
C SER A 128 1.77 10.93 -3.30
N PHE A 129 0.69 10.28 -2.85
CA PHE A 129 0.79 9.13 -1.96
C PHE A 129 1.41 7.91 -2.65
N THR A 130 1.05 7.66 -3.91
CA THR A 130 1.60 6.56 -4.71
C THR A 130 3.09 6.78 -4.96
N GLU A 131 3.50 8.00 -5.33
CA GLU A 131 4.90 8.40 -5.49
C GLU A 131 5.69 8.17 -4.20
N TYR A 132 5.18 8.64 -3.06
CA TYR A 132 5.81 8.40 -1.78
C TYR A 132 5.95 6.91 -1.47
N SER A 133 4.89 6.12 -1.70
CA SER A 133 4.89 4.69 -1.40
C SER A 133 5.90 3.92 -2.26
N ARG A 134 6.01 4.25 -3.55
CA ARG A 134 6.97 3.66 -4.50
C ARG A 134 8.42 4.09 -4.27
N SER A 135 8.67 5.14 -3.46
CA SER A 135 10.04 5.53 -3.10
C SER A 135 10.76 4.52 -2.18
N PHE A 136 10.04 3.52 -1.65
CA PHE A 136 10.59 2.49 -0.77
C PHE A 136 10.69 1.14 -1.49
N GLN A 137 11.90 0.58 -1.50
CA GLN A 137 12.15 -0.76 -2.06
C GLN A 137 11.27 -1.84 -1.43
N ASP A 138 11.01 -1.74 -0.12
CA ASP A 138 10.11 -2.62 0.61
C ASP A 138 8.69 -2.69 0.01
N THR A 139 8.17 -1.55 -0.46
CA THR A 139 6.86 -1.48 -1.12
C THR A 139 6.91 -2.12 -2.50
N GLU A 140 7.94 -1.82 -3.29
CA GLU A 140 8.13 -2.38 -4.64
C GLU A 140 8.28 -3.90 -4.61
N ASP A 141 9.10 -4.42 -3.69
CA ASP A 141 9.30 -5.87 -3.51
C ASP A 141 7.99 -6.57 -3.15
N LEU A 142 7.16 -5.95 -2.30
CA LEU A 142 5.85 -6.47 -1.94
C LEU A 142 4.90 -6.48 -3.14
N LEU A 143 4.84 -5.40 -3.92
CA LEU A 143 3.99 -5.31 -5.10
C LEU A 143 4.37 -6.35 -6.15
N LYS A 144 5.67 -6.52 -6.39
CA LYS A 144 6.21 -7.54 -7.29
C LYS A 144 5.83 -8.95 -6.83
N TYR A 145 6.05 -9.28 -5.57
CA TYR A 145 5.67 -10.58 -5.00
C TYR A 145 4.16 -10.85 -5.14
N LEU A 146 3.32 -9.84 -4.90
CA LEU A 146 1.87 -9.97 -5.03
C LEU A 146 1.43 -10.13 -6.50
N ALA A 147 2.11 -9.47 -7.43
CA ALA A 147 1.86 -9.64 -8.87
C ALA A 147 2.23 -11.07 -9.32
N GLU A 148 3.41 -11.57 -8.93
CA GLU A 148 3.85 -12.94 -9.21
C GLU A 148 2.88 -13.97 -8.64
N LYS A 149 2.42 -13.79 -7.39
CA LYS A 149 1.44 -14.68 -6.76
C LYS A 149 0.06 -14.66 -7.43
N THR A 150 -0.31 -13.57 -8.10
CA THR A 150 -1.57 -13.47 -8.84
C THR A 150 -1.45 -14.13 -10.22
N VAL A 151 -0.23 -14.35 -10.71
CA VAL A 151 0.11 -14.97 -12.01
C VAL A 151 0.45 -16.47 -11.88
N GLU A 152 0.56 -17.00 -10.65
CA GLU A 152 0.59 -18.45 -10.42
C GLU A 152 -0.57 -19.11 -11.18
N PRO A 153 -0.30 -20.11 -12.06
CA PRO A 153 -1.31 -20.70 -12.91
C PRO A 153 -2.43 -21.21 -12.00
N SER A 154 -3.66 -20.81 -12.33
CA SER A 154 -4.89 -21.40 -11.81
C SER A 154 -4.64 -22.85 -11.49
N ALA A 155 -4.81 -23.23 -10.21
CA ALA A 155 -4.70 -24.61 -9.74
C ALA A 155 -5.09 -25.53 -10.88
N VAL A 156 -4.11 -26.27 -11.42
CA VAL A 156 -4.32 -27.22 -12.50
C VAL A 156 -5.53 -28.02 -12.06
N ASN A 157 -6.64 -27.82 -12.78
CA ASN A 157 -7.96 -28.29 -12.42
C ASN A 157 -7.83 -29.76 -11.99
N GLU A 158 -7.81 -30.04 -10.68
CA GLU A 158 -7.43 -31.37 -10.17
C GLU A 158 -8.33 -32.47 -10.76
N ASP A 159 -9.54 -32.07 -11.12
CA ASP A 159 -10.53 -32.80 -11.90
C ASP A 159 -10.01 -33.43 -13.20
N ASP A 160 -9.04 -32.80 -13.87
CA ASP A 160 -8.46 -33.26 -15.13
C ASP A 160 -7.18 -34.10 -14.92
N ASN A 161 -6.67 -34.21 -13.69
CA ASN A 161 -5.56 -35.10 -13.38
C ASN A 161 -6.01 -36.56 -13.33
N LEU A 162 -5.15 -37.46 -13.82
CA LEU A 162 -5.35 -38.90 -13.74
C LEU A 162 -5.25 -39.37 -12.28
N VAL A 163 -6.13 -40.28 -11.88
CA VAL A 163 -6.16 -40.86 -10.53
C VAL A 163 -4.84 -41.58 -10.22
N GLY A 164 -4.20 -42.20 -11.22
CA GLY A 164 -2.85 -42.76 -11.09
C GLY A 164 -2.74 -44.06 -10.27
N PHE A 165 -3.82 -44.53 -9.66
CA PHE A 165 -3.85 -45.79 -8.90
C PHE A 165 -5.20 -46.52 -9.01
N GLY A 166 -5.19 -47.84 -8.75
CA GLY A 166 -6.37 -48.69 -8.76
C GLY A 166 -7.03 -48.90 -10.15
N VAL A 167 -8.24 -49.45 -10.17
CA VAL A 167 -9.00 -49.73 -11.41
C VAL A 167 -9.40 -48.47 -12.20
N HIS A 168 -9.24 -47.29 -11.60
CA HIS A 168 -9.50 -45.99 -12.21
C HIS A 168 -8.21 -45.22 -12.52
N ALA A 169 -7.02 -45.84 -12.46
CA ALA A 169 -5.74 -45.18 -12.69
C ALA A 169 -5.64 -44.41 -14.02
N LYS A 170 -6.38 -44.85 -15.05
CA LYS A 170 -6.43 -44.22 -16.38
C LYS A 170 -7.59 -43.23 -16.56
N LYS A 171 -8.38 -42.98 -15.52
CA LYS A 171 -9.47 -42.00 -15.52
C LYS A 171 -9.04 -40.75 -14.77
N THR A 172 -9.65 -39.61 -15.09
CA THR A 172 -9.47 -38.38 -14.33
C THR A 172 -10.43 -38.33 -13.13
N TRP A 173 -10.12 -37.51 -12.13
CA TRP A 173 -10.98 -37.34 -10.93
C TRP A 173 -12.42 -36.93 -11.29
N ARG A 174 -12.58 -36.10 -12.31
CA ARG A 174 -13.90 -35.71 -12.86
C ARG A 174 -14.73 -36.88 -13.40
N ALA A 175 -14.07 -37.88 -13.99
CA ALA A 175 -14.76 -39.04 -14.55
C ALA A 175 -15.22 -40.02 -13.46
N VAL A 176 -14.60 -40.00 -12.27
CA VAL A 176 -14.97 -40.85 -11.14
C VAL A 176 -16.19 -40.27 -10.40
N GLY A 177 -16.24 -38.95 -10.21
CA GLY A 177 -17.32 -38.27 -9.46
C GLY A 177 -18.72 -38.30 -10.10
N LYS A 178 -18.86 -38.70 -11.36
CA LYS A 178 -20.16 -38.79 -12.06
C LYS A 178 -20.83 -40.17 -12.00
N GLN A 179 -20.23 -41.14 -11.30
CA GLN A 179 -20.74 -42.52 -11.19
C GLN A 179 -21.37 -42.83 -9.81
N SER A 180 -21.68 -41.82 -9.00
CA SER A 180 -22.44 -41.96 -7.73
C SER A 180 -23.91 -41.61 -7.90
#